data_AF-A0A928RNQ9-F1
#
_entry.id   AF-A0A928RNQ9-F1
#
_cell.length_a   1.000
_cell.length_b   1.000
_cell.length_c   1.000
_cell.angle_alpha   90.00
_cell.angle_beta   90.00
_cell.angle_gamma   90.00
#
_symmetry.space_group_name_H-M   'P 1'
#
loop_
_entity.id
_entity.type
_entity.pdbx_description
1 polymer ?
#
loop_
_entity_poly.entity_id
_entity_poly.type
_entity_poly.pdbx_seq_one_letter_code
_entity_poly.pdbx_strand_id
1 'polypeptide(L)'
;MNYSLGTIEASEALIKDLYINLRKRVNAWSDITKQTSQARMGYIGQHLTSIVTGYPGGKSGARGYDLIISRNPLRYGEIKTCYRVDQLGVCKDCGNVVSSIEKDCSICNSINIQRHDDSKWLIGVKDEQDLKKVLQPDVYYFVLFEMEDISNSNNMNIIASIWEVDPKNIGFKYCMVDYFYNIKGSAPLNIWPHMLKFQLFNPKLIYRSIIKENDEIETQIFPTLNNSSITELSNFNFYSQASNFTLDAVKYCLNELNVTFEDSCSKKELLSLLENERSSKKLSNIYLTDLISRAIYLPRISDKLGMFED
;
A
#
# COMPACT_ATOMS: atom_id res chain seq x y z
N MET A 1 2.97 -11.65 29.60
CA MET A 1 1.83 -11.57 28.64
C MET A 1 1.68 -12.95 28.03
N ASN A 2 0.46 -13.49 27.97
CA ASN A 2 0.19 -14.81 27.41
C ASN A 2 -0.41 -14.67 26.00
N TYR A 3 0.37 -14.14 25.07
CA TYR A 3 -0.03 -13.99 23.67
C TYR A 3 0.92 -14.78 22.77
N SER A 4 0.38 -15.34 21.69
CA SER A 4 1.14 -16.10 20.70
C SER A 4 1.04 -15.41 19.34
N LEU A 5 2.12 -15.50 18.55
CA LEU A 5 2.05 -15.09 17.14
C LEU A 5 1.03 -15.96 16.40
N GLY A 6 0.44 -15.41 15.34
CA GLY A 6 -0.57 -16.08 14.51
C GLY A 6 -1.97 -16.12 15.14
N THR A 7 -2.27 -15.26 16.13
CA THR A 7 -3.58 -15.24 16.81
C THR A 7 -4.25 -13.88 16.70
N ILE A 8 -5.58 -13.88 16.59
CA ILE A 8 -6.40 -12.67 16.50
C ILE A 8 -6.30 -11.90 17.83
N GLU A 9 -6.38 -12.62 18.95
CA GLU A 9 -6.33 -12.05 20.30
C GLU A 9 -5.03 -11.28 20.53
N ALA A 10 -3.90 -11.79 20.04
CA ALA A 10 -2.63 -11.08 20.13
C ALA A 10 -2.62 -9.82 19.26
N SER A 11 -3.24 -9.85 18.07
CA SER A 11 -3.29 -8.68 17.17
C SER A 11 -4.15 -7.56 17.76
N GLU A 12 -5.29 -7.90 18.35
CA GLU A 12 -6.19 -6.95 19.00
C GLU A 12 -5.57 -6.38 20.28
N ALA A 13 -4.93 -7.22 21.09
CA ALA A 13 -4.18 -6.77 22.27
C ALA A 13 -3.05 -5.81 21.87
N LEU A 14 -2.31 -6.12 20.81
CA LEU A 14 -1.25 -5.24 20.30
C LEU A 14 -1.81 -3.90 19.82
N ILE A 15 -2.91 -3.89 19.06
CA ILE A 15 -3.56 -2.65 18.63
C ILE A 15 -4.03 -1.86 19.85
N LYS A 16 -4.63 -2.50 20.85
CA LYS A 16 -5.06 -1.82 22.07
C LYS A 16 -3.88 -1.16 22.79
N ASP A 17 -2.79 -1.89 22.99
CA ASP A 17 -1.64 -1.42 23.78
C ASP A 17 -0.76 -0.42 23.04
N LEU A 18 -0.35 -0.76 21.82
CA LEU A 18 0.66 -0.01 21.08
C LEU A 18 0.07 1.04 20.15
N TYR A 19 -1.21 0.94 19.80
CA TYR A 19 -1.88 1.95 18.99
C TYR A 19 -2.85 2.79 19.82
N ILE A 20 -3.96 2.22 20.31
CA ILE A 20 -5.04 2.97 20.96
C ILE A 20 -4.56 3.66 22.24
N ASN A 21 -3.99 2.91 23.19
CA ASN A 21 -3.54 3.43 24.47
C ASN A 21 -2.37 4.41 24.31
N LEU A 22 -1.46 4.13 23.37
CA LEU A 22 -0.36 5.04 23.04
C LEU A 22 -0.90 6.36 22.51
N ARG A 23 -1.78 6.31 21.50
CA ARG A 23 -2.37 7.50 20.87
C ARG A 23 -3.12 8.36 21.88
N LYS A 24 -3.92 7.75 22.78
CA LYS A 24 -4.61 8.48 23.86
C LYS A 24 -3.64 9.23 24.76
N ARG A 25 -2.56 8.58 25.20
CA ARG A 25 -1.55 9.21 26.06
C ARG A 25 -0.81 10.33 25.34
N VAL A 26 -0.41 10.11 24.09
CA VAL A 26 0.33 11.12 23.31
C VAL A 26 -0.57 12.33 22.99
N ASN A 27 -1.85 12.12 22.65
CA ASN A 27 -2.82 13.20 22.48
C ASN A 27 -2.99 14.02 23.77
N ALA A 28 -3.15 13.37 24.93
CA ALA A 28 -3.26 14.08 26.20
C ALA A 28 -2.02 14.96 26.51
N TRP A 29 -0.82 14.49 26.16
CA TRP A 29 0.40 15.28 26.27
C TRP A 29 0.49 16.40 25.23
N SER A 30 0.03 16.16 24.00
CA SER A 30 -0.06 17.16 22.94
C SER A 30 -0.95 18.34 23.35
N ASP A 31 -2.06 18.08 24.04
CA ASP A 31 -2.95 19.14 24.52
C ASP A 31 -2.26 20.11 25.48
N ILE A 32 -1.32 19.61 26.28
CA ILE A 32 -0.54 20.40 27.24
C ILE A 32 0.67 21.05 26.56
N THR A 33 1.45 20.25 25.83
CA THR A 33 2.76 20.63 25.29
C THR A 33 2.69 21.38 23.96
N LYS A 34 1.54 21.30 23.28
CA LYS A 34 1.30 21.77 21.91
C LYS A 34 2.27 21.17 20.88
N GLN A 35 2.86 20.01 21.20
CA GLN A 35 3.68 19.21 20.28
C GLN A 35 2.80 18.29 19.44
N THR A 36 3.28 17.86 18.28
CA THR A 36 2.54 16.92 17.42
C THR A 36 2.30 15.59 18.13
N SER A 37 1.09 15.06 18.03
CA SER A 37 0.68 13.83 18.73
C SER A 37 0.96 12.53 17.98
N GLN A 38 1.74 12.58 16.89
CA GLN A 38 1.95 11.46 16.01
C GLN A 38 2.92 10.42 16.59
N ALA A 39 2.45 9.19 16.80
CA ALA A 39 3.30 8.08 17.19
C ALA A 39 4.10 7.53 15.98
N ARG A 40 5.30 6.99 16.22
CA ARG A 40 6.10 6.34 15.17
C ARG A 40 5.52 4.96 14.81
N MET A 41 4.66 4.93 13.81
CA MET A 41 3.88 3.74 13.44
C MET A 41 4.70 2.60 12.81
N GLY A 42 5.93 2.86 12.35
CA GLY A 42 6.79 1.83 11.76
C GLY A 42 7.00 0.62 12.66
N TYR A 43 7.28 0.83 13.96
CA TYR A 43 7.46 -0.28 14.90
C TYR A 43 6.15 -1.02 15.20
N ILE A 44 5.04 -0.28 15.29
CA ILE A 44 3.71 -0.87 15.53
C ILE A 44 3.34 -1.79 14.36
N GLY A 45 3.56 -1.33 13.12
CA GLY A 45 3.35 -2.14 11.92
C GLY A 45 4.25 -3.37 11.85
N GLN A 46 5.51 -3.26 12.27
CA GLN A 46 6.42 -4.42 12.33
C GLN A 46 5.96 -5.49 13.32
N HIS A 47 5.58 -5.09 14.54
CA HIS A 47 5.07 -6.03 15.53
C HIS A 47 3.72 -6.63 15.11
N LEU A 48 2.81 -5.81 14.57
CA LEU A 48 1.52 -6.29 14.07
C LEU A 48 1.72 -7.33 12.96
N THR A 49 2.61 -7.06 12.00
CA THR A 49 2.94 -8.00 10.92
C THR A 49 3.51 -9.31 11.47
N SER A 50 4.37 -9.25 12.50
CA SER A 50 4.91 -10.46 13.15
C SER A 50 3.79 -11.31 13.77
N ILE A 51 2.81 -10.67 14.41
CA ILE A 51 1.64 -11.37 14.96
C ILE A 51 0.79 -11.96 13.84
N VAL A 52 0.45 -11.18 12.81
CA VAL A 52 -0.42 -11.62 11.72
C VAL A 52 0.18 -12.81 10.97
N THR A 53 1.47 -12.72 10.64
CA THR A 53 2.15 -13.74 9.82
C THR A 53 2.59 -14.97 10.61
N GLY A 54 2.69 -14.87 11.94
CA GLY A 54 3.28 -15.91 12.77
C GLY A 54 4.81 -15.91 12.81
N TYR A 55 5.47 -15.08 12.00
CA TYR A 55 6.93 -15.04 11.91
C TYR A 55 7.54 -14.07 12.94
N PRO A 56 8.68 -14.43 13.56
CA PRO A 56 9.38 -13.53 14.45
C PRO A 56 10.13 -12.43 13.68
N GLY A 57 10.26 -11.26 14.29
CA GLY A 57 11.10 -10.19 13.75
C GLY A 57 12.60 -10.51 13.80
N GLY A 58 13.38 -9.93 12.89
CA GLY A 58 14.84 -10.13 12.82
C GLY A 58 15.66 -9.33 13.83
N LYS A 59 15.04 -8.38 14.55
CA LYS A 59 15.70 -7.47 15.54
C LYS A 59 16.88 -6.67 14.96
N SER A 60 16.81 -6.33 13.68
CA SER A 60 17.89 -5.66 12.95
C SER A 60 18.03 -4.16 13.22
N GLY A 61 17.04 -3.54 13.86
CA GLY A 61 17.04 -2.10 14.16
C GLY A 61 17.02 -1.23 12.91
N ALA A 62 16.13 -1.55 11.95
CA ALA A 62 15.98 -0.85 10.67
C ALA A 62 17.17 -1.03 9.69
N ARG A 63 17.83 -2.21 9.72
CA ARG A 63 18.91 -2.58 8.79
C ARG A 63 18.50 -3.68 7.80
N GLY A 64 17.20 -3.80 7.53
CA GLY A 64 16.59 -4.88 6.73
C GLY A 64 16.34 -6.16 7.54
N TYR A 65 15.84 -7.22 6.93
CA TYR A 65 15.46 -8.46 7.64
C TYR A 65 14.42 -8.20 8.74
N ASP A 66 13.39 -7.41 8.41
CA ASP A 66 12.35 -7.04 9.37
C ASP A 66 11.66 -8.29 9.94
N LEU A 67 11.41 -9.30 9.10
CA LEU A 67 10.71 -10.53 9.45
C LEU A 67 11.49 -11.79 9.01
N ILE A 68 11.68 -12.76 9.89
CA ILE A 68 12.44 -14.00 9.60
C ILE A 68 11.48 -15.15 9.31
N ILE A 69 11.45 -15.60 8.05
CA ILE A 69 10.60 -16.70 7.58
C ILE A 69 11.30 -18.04 7.81
N SER A 70 12.60 -18.12 7.49
CA SER A 70 13.45 -19.27 7.77
C SER A 70 14.89 -18.81 7.99
N ARG A 71 15.67 -19.58 8.77
CA ARG A 71 17.10 -19.30 9.03
C ARG A 71 18.05 -20.13 8.17
N ASN A 72 17.59 -21.25 7.62
CA ASN A 72 18.42 -22.11 6.80
C ASN A 72 17.58 -22.79 5.68
N PRO A 73 17.66 -22.31 4.41
CA PRO A 73 18.34 -21.08 4.00
C PRO A 73 17.69 -19.84 4.65
N LEU A 74 18.45 -18.74 4.77
CA LEU A 74 17.90 -17.48 5.27
C LEU A 74 16.83 -16.98 4.29
N ARG A 75 15.60 -16.88 4.78
CA ARG A 75 14.44 -16.33 4.08
C ARG A 75 13.82 -15.25 4.94
N TYR A 76 13.51 -14.11 4.34
CA TYR A 76 13.08 -12.95 5.11
C TYR A 76 12.09 -12.08 4.34
N GLY A 77 11.27 -11.36 5.11
CA GLY A 77 10.35 -10.35 4.60
C GLY A 77 10.77 -8.93 5.02
N GLU A 78 10.41 -7.97 4.19
CA GLU A 78 10.56 -6.53 4.47
C GLU A 78 9.20 -5.91 4.79
N ILE A 79 9.15 -4.98 5.74
CA ILE A 79 7.88 -4.37 6.18
C ILE A 79 7.92 -2.88 5.84
N LYS A 80 6.89 -2.40 5.13
CA LYS A 80 6.67 -0.98 4.86
C LYS A 80 5.37 -0.55 5.50
N THR A 81 5.47 0.32 6.50
CA THR A 81 4.29 0.88 7.19
C THR A 81 4.03 2.30 6.75
N CYS A 82 2.78 2.57 6.41
CA CYS A 82 2.25 3.90 6.15
C CYS A 82 1.08 4.15 7.10
N TYR A 83 0.93 5.41 7.50
CA TYR A 83 -0.09 5.81 8.46
C TYR A 83 -0.63 7.18 8.05
N ARG A 84 -1.87 7.20 7.57
CA ARG A 84 -2.56 8.41 7.09
C ARG A 84 -3.33 9.14 8.18
N VAL A 85 -3.65 8.43 9.26
CA VAL A 85 -4.60 8.91 10.27
C VAL A 85 -4.10 10.14 11.03
N ASP A 86 -2.79 10.42 11.11
CA ASP A 86 -2.27 11.67 11.71
C ASP A 86 -1.67 12.63 10.68
N GLN A 87 -2.06 12.49 9.40
CA GLN A 87 -1.67 13.46 8.39
C GLN A 87 -2.38 14.79 8.65
N LEU A 88 -1.59 15.86 8.73
CA LEU A 88 -2.10 17.22 8.90
C LEU A 88 -2.97 17.61 7.69
N GLY A 89 -4.15 18.15 7.97
CA GLY A 89 -5.02 18.79 6.99
C GLY A 89 -4.88 20.31 7.01
N VAL A 90 -5.76 21.00 6.30
CA VAL A 90 -5.78 22.46 6.21
C VAL A 90 -7.22 22.96 6.34
N CYS A 91 -7.43 23.99 7.17
CA CYS A 91 -8.70 24.71 7.22
C CYS A 91 -8.87 25.53 5.93
N LYS A 92 -9.97 25.30 5.21
CA LYS A 92 -10.25 26.01 3.96
C LYS A 92 -10.66 27.47 4.14
N ASP A 93 -11.07 27.86 5.35
CA ASP A 93 -11.56 29.23 5.62
C ASP A 93 -10.43 30.17 6.07
N CYS A 94 -9.45 29.67 6.84
CA CYS A 94 -8.33 30.50 7.33
C CYS A 94 -6.94 30.02 6.90
N GLY A 95 -6.83 28.87 6.22
CA GLY A 95 -5.56 28.30 5.77
C GLY A 95 -4.70 27.68 6.87
N ASN A 96 -5.15 27.69 8.13
CA ASN A 96 -4.38 27.11 9.22
C ASN A 96 -4.27 25.58 9.08
N VAL A 97 -3.13 25.04 9.50
CA VAL A 97 -2.90 23.59 9.56
C VAL A 97 -3.78 22.99 10.66
N VAL A 98 -4.45 21.88 10.36
CA VAL A 98 -5.38 21.22 11.28
C VAL A 98 -4.95 19.78 11.47
N SER A 99 -4.75 19.37 12.72
CA SER A 99 -4.47 17.98 13.05
C SER A 99 -5.62 17.08 12.61
N SER A 100 -5.31 15.86 12.21
CA SER A 100 -6.31 14.90 11.71
C SER A 100 -7.44 14.58 12.70
N ILE A 101 -7.18 14.79 14.00
CA ILE A 101 -8.10 14.50 15.10
C ILE A 101 -9.02 15.68 15.44
N GLU A 102 -8.63 16.89 15.04
CA GLU A 102 -9.40 18.11 15.30
C GLU A 102 -10.60 18.16 14.36
N LYS A 103 -11.83 18.20 14.88
CA LYS A 103 -13.06 18.28 14.07
C LYS A 103 -13.31 19.70 13.53
N ASP A 104 -12.65 20.68 14.13
CA ASP A 104 -12.74 22.10 13.83
C ASP A 104 -11.35 22.75 13.89
N CYS A 105 -11.20 23.89 13.21
CA CYS A 105 -9.94 24.63 13.20
C CYS A 105 -9.73 25.38 14.53
N SER A 106 -8.61 25.12 15.20
CA SER A 106 -8.25 25.79 16.46
C SER A 106 -8.05 27.32 16.38
N ILE A 107 -8.06 27.91 15.19
CA ILE A 107 -7.91 29.36 14.97
C ILE A 107 -9.24 30.05 14.66
N CYS A 108 -10.09 29.46 13.82
CA CYS A 108 -11.34 30.09 13.38
C CYS A 108 -12.61 29.29 13.72
N ASN A 109 -12.48 28.14 14.39
CA ASN A 109 -13.54 27.19 14.73
C ASN A 109 -14.31 26.64 13.52
N SER A 110 -13.78 26.81 12.31
CA SER A 110 -14.40 26.27 11.10
C SER A 110 -14.26 24.76 11.03
N ILE A 111 -15.35 24.09 10.65
CA ILE A 111 -15.39 22.65 10.34
C ILE A 111 -15.01 22.35 8.88
N ASN A 112 -14.76 23.37 8.07
CA ASN A 112 -14.41 23.24 6.65
C ASN A 112 -12.93 22.85 6.50
N ILE A 113 -12.63 21.59 6.80
CA ILE A 113 -11.26 21.07 6.83
C ILE A 113 -11.01 20.19 5.61
N GLN A 114 -9.95 20.51 4.86
CA GLN A 114 -9.39 19.60 3.87
C GLN A 114 -8.49 18.58 4.56
N ARG A 115 -8.83 17.29 4.42
CA ARG A 115 -7.95 16.19 4.79
C ARG A 115 -7.10 15.78 3.60
N HIS A 116 -5.83 15.46 3.86
CA HIS A 116 -4.89 14.97 2.86
C HIS A 116 -4.73 13.46 2.97
N ASP A 117 -4.57 12.79 1.82
CA ASP A 117 -4.45 11.33 1.68
C ASP A 117 -3.12 10.90 1.03
N ASP A 118 -2.18 11.83 0.88
CA ASP A 118 -0.97 11.68 0.06
C ASP A 118 0.26 11.12 0.80
N SER A 119 0.09 10.54 2.01
CA SER A 119 1.19 9.98 2.84
C SER A 119 2.24 9.11 2.11
N LYS A 120 2.11 7.80 1.84
CA LYS A 120 2.99 6.90 1.04
C LYS A 120 3.87 5.96 1.86
N TRP A 121 4.04 4.76 1.32
CA TRP A 121 5.11 3.85 1.70
C TRP A 121 6.44 4.32 1.09
N LEU A 122 7.49 4.36 1.91
CA LEU A 122 8.80 4.79 1.45
C LEU A 122 9.68 3.58 1.12
N ILE A 123 10.10 3.50 -0.14
CA ILE A 123 11.13 2.56 -0.61
C ILE A 123 12.29 3.40 -1.13
N GLY A 124 13.39 3.40 -0.38
CA GLY A 124 14.58 4.16 -0.75
C GLY A 124 15.49 3.32 -1.65
N VAL A 125 15.74 3.80 -2.87
CA VAL A 125 16.63 3.14 -3.84
C VAL A 125 17.67 4.16 -4.29
N LYS A 126 18.86 4.24 -3.67
CA LYS A 126 19.84 5.32 -3.95
C LYS A 126 20.87 4.98 -5.00
N ASP A 127 21.17 3.71 -5.19
CA ASP A 127 22.08 3.21 -6.20
C ASP A 127 21.62 1.84 -6.71
N GLU A 128 22.38 1.25 -7.63
CA GLU A 128 22.06 -0.07 -8.17
C GLU A 128 22.16 -1.18 -7.12
N GLN A 129 22.98 -1.01 -6.08
CA GLN A 129 23.06 -1.99 -4.99
C GLN A 129 21.77 -1.98 -4.16
N ASP A 130 21.23 -0.80 -3.87
CA ASP A 130 19.92 -0.66 -3.23
C ASP A 130 18.81 -1.25 -4.10
N LEU A 131 18.85 -1.06 -5.42
CA LEU A 131 17.87 -1.65 -6.33
C LEU A 131 17.92 -3.18 -6.28
N LYS A 132 19.13 -3.78 -6.27
CA LYS A 132 19.28 -5.22 -6.07
C LYS A 132 18.73 -5.67 -4.72
N LYS A 133 19.05 -4.95 -3.63
CA LYS A 133 18.55 -5.27 -2.27
C LYS A 133 17.03 -5.20 -2.16
N VAL A 134 16.37 -4.31 -2.90
CA VAL A 134 14.90 -4.20 -2.90
C VAL A 134 14.22 -5.41 -3.54
N LEU A 135 14.93 -6.16 -4.38
CA LEU A 135 14.39 -7.36 -5.03
C LEU A 135 14.78 -8.67 -4.32
N GLN A 136 15.64 -8.60 -3.30
CA GLN A 136 16.15 -9.77 -2.56
C GLN A 136 15.14 -10.43 -1.59
N PRO A 137 14.26 -9.70 -0.87
CA PRO A 137 13.36 -10.31 0.08
C PRO A 137 12.49 -11.39 -0.57
N ASP A 138 12.06 -12.39 0.21
CA ASP A 138 11.04 -13.33 -0.25
C ASP A 138 9.68 -12.63 -0.43
N VAL A 139 9.44 -11.56 0.33
CA VAL A 139 8.13 -10.93 0.44
C VAL A 139 8.23 -9.52 1.02
N TYR A 140 7.35 -8.63 0.56
CA TYR A 140 7.06 -7.36 1.19
C TYR A 140 5.70 -7.40 1.89
N TYR A 141 5.66 -6.85 3.11
CA TYR A 141 4.44 -6.57 3.83
C TYR A 141 4.17 -5.08 3.84
N PHE A 142 3.13 -4.66 3.14
CA PHE A 142 2.66 -3.29 3.13
C PHE A 142 1.58 -3.11 4.18
N VAL A 143 1.86 -2.34 5.22
CA VAL A 143 0.96 -2.06 6.34
C VAL A 143 0.38 -0.66 6.16
N LEU A 144 -0.93 -0.50 6.20
CA LEU A 144 -1.62 0.78 6.14
C LEU A 144 -2.58 0.95 7.30
N PHE A 145 -2.52 2.11 7.93
CA PHE A 145 -3.55 2.60 8.82
C PHE A 145 -4.15 3.85 8.19
N GLU A 146 -5.46 3.84 7.98
CA GLU A 146 -6.18 4.95 7.37
C GLU A 146 -7.57 5.11 7.97
N MET A 147 -8.17 6.28 7.76
CA MET A 147 -9.57 6.51 8.13
C MET A 147 -10.45 5.61 7.27
N GLU A 148 -11.51 5.04 7.86
CA GLU A 148 -12.51 4.27 7.09
C GLU A 148 -13.13 5.11 5.97
N ASP A 149 -13.41 6.38 6.26
CA ASP A 149 -13.83 7.36 5.26
C ASP A 149 -13.18 8.72 5.58
N ILE A 150 -12.22 9.12 4.76
CA ILE A 150 -11.51 10.39 4.93
C ILE A 150 -12.42 11.61 4.69
N SER A 151 -13.52 11.44 3.96
CA SER A 151 -14.45 12.51 3.62
C SER A 151 -15.49 12.74 4.72
N ASN A 152 -15.69 11.77 5.60
CA ASN A 152 -16.68 11.83 6.67
C ASN A 152 -16.03 12.14 8.03
N SER A 153 -16.06 13.41 8.42
CA SER A 153 -15.51 13.87 9.71
C SER A 153 -16.23 13.33 10.96
N ASN A 154 -17.43 12.73 10.79
CA ASN A 154 -18.16 12.09 11.87
C ASN A 154 -17.76 10.62 12.06
N ASN A 155 -17.03 10.03 11.10
CA ASN A 155 -16.52 8.68 11.21
C ASN A 155 -15.03 8.71 11.55
N MET A 156 -14.73 8.38 12.80
CA MET A 156 -13.34 8.31 13.29
C MET A 156 -12.79 6.87 13.30
N ASN A 157 -13.50 5.93 12.66
CA ASN A 157 -13.03 4.56 12.54
C ASN A 157 -11.73 4.52 11.73
N ILE A 158 -10.84 3.63 12.15
CA ILE A 158 -9.54 3.43 11.52
C ILE A 158 -9.46 2.01 10.99
N ILE A 159 -9.06 1.86 9.74
CA ILE A 159 -8.79 0.57 9.13
C ILE A 159 -7.29 0.31 9.18
N ALA A 160 -6.91 -0.80 9.80
CA ALA A 160 -5.56 -1.35 9.72
C ALA A 160 -5.56 -2.52 8.73
N SER A 161 -4.78 -2.43 7.65
CA SER A 161 -4.67 -3.47 6.61
C SER A 161 -3.21 -3.88 6.38
N ILE A 162 -2.99 -5.16 6.05
CA ILE A 162 -1.68 -5.67 5.62
C ILE A 162 -1.82 -6.44 4.32
N TRP A 163 -1.01 -6.05 3.34
CA TRP A 163 -0.86 -6.77 2.07
C TRP A 163 0.49 -7.45 1.99
N GLU A 164 0.49 -8.66 1.45
CA GLU A 164 1.66 -9.44 1.07
C GLU A 164 1.93 -9.25 -0.43
N VAL A 165 3.19 -8.97 -0.79
CA VAL A 165 3.64 -8.76 -2.19
C VAL A 165 4.92 -9.54 -2.43
N ASP A 166 4.97 -10.30 -3.52
CA ASP A 166 6.20 -10.94 -4.00
C ASP A 166 7.02 -9.92 -4.82
N PRO A 167 8.23 -9.51 -4.36
CA PRO A 167 9.06 -8.56 -5.09
C PRO A 167 9.61 -9.12 -6.41
N LYS A 168 9.50 -10.45 -6.64
CA LYS A 168 9.93 -11.11 -7.87
C LYS A 168 8.85 -11.09 -8.95
N ASN A 169 7.60 -10.74 -8.61
CA ASN A 169 6.58 -10.53 -9.62
C ASN A 169 7.00 -9.38 -10.57
N ILE A 170 6.67 -9.55 -11.85
CA ILE A 170 7.07 -8.64 -12.94
C ILE A 170 6.63 -7.21 -12.64
N GLY A 171 5.41 -7.00 -12.13
CA GLY A 171 4.90 -5.66 -11.84
C GLY A 171 5.73 -4.93 -10.79
N PHE A 172 6.11 -5.61 -9.70
CA PHE A 172 6.98 -5.01 -8.68
C PHE A 172 8.38 -4.76 -9.23
N LYS A 173 9.02 -5.79 -9.80
CA LYS A 173 10.38 -5.71 -10.36
C LYS A 173 10.49 -4.57 -11.37
N TYR A 174 9.60 -4.52 -12.36
CA TYR A 174 9.64 -3.53 -13.42
C TYR A 174 9.34 -2.13 -12.90
N CYS A 175 8.41 -1.99 -11.95
CA CYS A 175 8.14 -0.70 -11.33
C CYS A 175 9.36 -0.17 -10.57
N MET A 176 10.12 -1.02 -9.85
CA MET A 176 11.32 -0.58 -9.14
C MET A 176 12.43 -0.16 -10.10
N VAL A 177 12.63 -0.89 -11.19
CA VAL A 177 13.62 -0.57 -12.23
C VAL A 177 13.26 0.74 -12.94
N ASP A 178 12.00 0.90 -13.39
CA ASP A 178 11.52 2.14 -14.01
C ASP A 178 11.63 3.31 -13.05
N TYR A 179 11.27 3.11 -11.78
CA TYR A 179 11.40 4.14 -10.76
C TYR A 179 12.85 4.61 -10.63
N PHE A 180 13.80 3.68 -10.52
CA PHE A 180 15.21 3.99 -10.33
C PHE A 180 15.83 4.75 -11.52
N TYR A 181 15.64 4.25 -12.74
CA TYR A 181 16.30 4.82 -13.93
C TYR A 181 15.58 6.04 -14.50
N ASN A 182 14.24 6.11 -14.39
CA ASN A 182 13.45 7.11 -15.13
C ASN A 182 12.73 8.13 -14.24
N ILE A 183 12.49 7.86 -12.95
CA ILE A 183 11.60 8.68 -12.09
C ILE A 183 12.30 9.29 -10.88
N LYS A 184 13.25 8.58 -10.25
CA LYS A 184 13.80 8.86 -8.92
C LYS A 184 14.29 10.29 -8.67
N GLY A 185 14.65 11.05 -9.71
CA GLY A 185 14.97 12.47 -9.61
C GLY A 185 13.81 13.39 -9.22
N SER A 186 12.57 12.91 -9.28
CA SER A 186 11.36 13.76 -9.23
C SER A 186 10.55 13.66 -7.94
N ALA A 187 10.53 12.51 -7.26
CA ALA A 187 9.76 12.31 -6.01
C ALA A 187 10.00 10.90 -5.40
N PRO A 188 9.69 10.68 -4.11
CA PRO A 188 9.52 9.34 -3.54
C PRO A 188 8.49 8.53 -4.32
N LEU A 189 8.71 7.22 -4.43
CA LEU A 189 7.80 6.33 -5.14
C LEU A 189 6.42 6.32 -4.47
N ASN A 190 5.41 6.82 -5.20
CA ASN A 190 4.02 6.82 -4.76
C ASN A 190 3.32 5.52 -5.18
N ILE A 191 2.80 4.78 -4.19
CA ILE A 191 2.09 3.51 -4.33
C ILE A 191 0.97 3.48 -3.29
N TRP A 192 -0.25 3.10 -3.71
CA TRP A 192 -1.43 2.98 -2.85
C TRP A 192 -2.29 1.78 -3.21
N PRO A 193 -3.07 1.22 -2.27
CA PRO A 193 -3.94 0.06 -2.51
C PRO A 193 -4.85 0.16 -3.74
N HIS A 194 -5.42 1.35 -3.98
CA HIS A 194 -6.37 1.61 -5.05
C HIS A 194 -5.72 2.01 -6.39
N MET A 195 -4.40 2.20 -6.42
CA MET A 195 -3.70 2.59 -7.64
C MET A 195 -3.39 1.35 -8.50
N LEU A 196 -3.55 1.49 -9.82
CA LEU A 196 -3.17 0.46 -10.79
C LEU A 196 -1.78 -0.12 -10.50
N LYS A 197 -0.79 0.75 -10.28
CA LYS A 197 0.60 0.35 -9.97
C LYS A 197 0.67 -0.68 -8.84
N PHE A 198 -0.08 -0.51 -7.75
CA PHE A 198 -0.07 -1.47 -6.65
C PHE A 198 -0.79 -2.76 -7.01
N GLN A 199 -1.92 -2.68 -7.71
CA GLN A 199 -2.63 -3.86 -8.20
C GLN A 199 -1.77 -4.70 -9.16
N LEU A 200 -0.90 -4.06 -9.95
CA LEU A 200 0.08 -4.74 -10.79
C LEU A 200 1.12 -5.55 -9.99
N PHE A 201 1.29 -5.28 -8.70
CA PHE A 201 2.17 -6.10 -7.83
C PHE A 201 1.49 -7.40 -7.37
N ASN A 202 0.25 -7.64 -7.80
CA ASN A 202 -0.61 -8.76 -7.41
C ASN A 202 -0.68 -8.95 -5.87
N PRO A 203 -1.06 -7.90 -5.10
CA PRO A 203 -0.97 -7.93 -3.65
C PRO A 203 -2.06 -8.80 -3.04
N LYS A 204 -1.71 -9.61 -2.04
CA LYS A 204 -2.64 -10.42 -1.26
C LYS A 204 -2.97 -9.74 0.06
N LEU A 205 -4.22 -9.36 0.28
CA LEU A 205 -4.70 -8.85 1.56
C LEU A 205 -4.76 -10.00 2.58
N ILE A 206 -3.91 -9.94 3.60
CA ILE A 206 -3.79 -10.99 4.62
C ILE A 206 -4.37 -10.58 5.98
N TYR A 207 -4.58 -9.28 6.20
CA TYR A 207 -5.11 -8.76 7.44
C TYR A 207 -5.96 -7.52 7.22
N ARG A 208 -7.06 -7.42 7.96
CA ARG A 208 -7.88 -6.22 8.08
C ARG A 208 -8.60 -6.20 9.42
N SER A 209 -8.43 -5.10 10.16
CA SER A 209 -9.25 -4.80 11.33
C SER A 209 -9.79 -3.39 11.28
N ILE A 210 -11.00 -3.22 11.80
CA ILE A 210 -11.63 -1.93 12.04
C ILE A 210 -11.44 -1.60 13.52
N ILE A 211 -10.87 -0.43 13.78
CA ILE A 211 -10.70 0.15 15.11
C ILE A 211 -11.77 1.23 15.23
N LYS A 212 -12.81 0.95 16.02
CA LYS A 212 -13.97 1.82 16.18
C LYS A 212 -13.66 2.98 17.14
N GLU A 213 -14.44 4.06 17.07
CA GLU A 213 -14.28 5.23 17.95
C GLU A 213 -14.42 4.89 19.45
N ASN A 214 -15.18 3.85 19.78
CA ASN A 214 -15.34 3.33 21.16
C ASN A 214 -14.17 2.43 21.61
N ASP A 215 -13.06 2.39 20.86
CA ASP A 215 -11.91 1.49 21.00
C ASP A 215 -12.19 -0.01 20.79
N GLU A 216 -13.38 -0.40 20.32
CA GLU A 216 -13.64 -1.77 19.92
C GLU A 216 -12.82 -2.11 18.67
N ILE A 217 -12.26 -3.30 18.64
CA ILE A 217 -11.47 -3.79 17.51
C ILE A 217 -12.23 -4.97 16.91
N GLU A 218 -12.50 -4.89 15.61
CA GLU A 218 -13.15 -5.95 14.85
C GLU A 218 -12.20 -6.44 13.77
N THR A 219 -11.63 -7.63 13.97
CA THR A 219 -10.75 -8.26 12.98
C THR A 219 -11.56 -9.04 11.95
N GLN A 220 -11.55 -8.54 10.71
CA GLN A 220 -12.36 -9.08 9.61
C GLN A 220 -11.58 -10.05 8.74
N ILE A 221 -10.29 -9.80 8.52
CA ILE A 221 -9.41 -10.66 7.72
C ILE A 221 -8.21 -11.04 8.59
N PHE A 222 -7.92 -12.33 8.66
CA PHE A 222 -6.77 -12.87 9.38
C PHE A 222 -6.38 -14.23 8.79
N PRO A 223 -5.08 -14.62 8.72
CA PRO A 223 -4.70 -15.86 8.04
C PRO A 223 -5.37 -17.14 8.56
N THR A 224 -5.58 -17.27 9.87
CA THR A 224 -6.26 -18.43 10.47
C THR A 224 -7.74 -18.55 10.13
N LEU A 225 -8.37 -17.46 9.66
CA LEU A 225 -9.75 -17.48 9.17
C LEU A 225 -9.85 -17.98 7.72
N ASN A 226 -8.71 -18.20 7.04
CA ASN A 226 -8.63 -18.63 5.64
C ASN A 226 -9.42 -17.73 4.67
N ASN A 227 -9.51 -16.43 4.98
CA ASN A 227 -10.29 -15.44 4.23
C ASN A 227 -9.41 -14.34 3.59
N SER A 228 -8.10 -14.57 3.49
CA SER A 228 -7.21 -13.71 2.71
C SER A 228 -7.59 -13.72 1.22
N SER A 229 -7.40 -12.60 0.54
CA SER A 229 -7.81 -12.45 -0.86
C SER A 229 -6.76 -11.70 -1.69
N ILE A 230 -6.72 -11.99 -2.99
CA ILE A 230 -5.93 -11.20 -3.93
C ILE A 230 -6.67 -9.88 -4.19
N THR A 231 -5.92 -8.78 -4.22
CA THR A 231 -6.45 -7.49 -4.66
C THR A 231 -6.50 -7.50 -6.18
N GLU A 232 -7.69 -7.73 -6.72
CA GLU A 232 -7.87 -7.78 -8.17
C GLU A 232 -7.76 -6.40 -8.84
N LEU A 233 -7.45 -6.43 -10.14
CA LEU A 233 -7.62 -5.28 -11.02
C LEU A 233 -9.10 -4.85 -11.01
N SER A 234 -9.32 -3.57 -10.81
CA SER A 234 -10.62 -2.93 -10.99
C SER A 234 -11.06 -3.04 -12.45
N ASN A 235 -12.34 -2.75 -12.71
CA ASN A 235 -12.83 -2.59 -14.07
C ASN A 235 -11.94 -1.60 -14.84
N PHE A 236 -11.50 -1.97 -16.04
CA PHE A 236 -10.48 -1.19 -16.75
C PHE A 236 -10.90 0.25 -17.06
N ASN A 237 -12.20 0.54 -17.16
CA ASN A 237 -12.69 1.90 -17.37
C ASN A 237 -12.32 2.86 -16.23
N PHE A 238 -12.10 2.33 -15.02
CA PHE A 238 -11.62 3.10 -13.88
C PHE A 238 -10.24 3.73 -14.14
N TYR A 239 -9.41 3.12 -15.00
CA TYR A 239 -8.07 3.60 -15.34
C TYR A 239 -8.04 4.51 -16.58
N SER A 240 -9.20 4.95 -17.07
CA SER A 240 -9.27 5.88 -18.22
C SER A 240 -8.44 7.15 -18.00
N GLN A 241 -8.43 7.66 -16.77
CA GLN A 241 -7.64 8.84 -16.37
C GLN A 241 -6.22 8.52 -15.88
N ALA A 242 -5.83 7.24 -15.78
CA ALA A 242 -4.50 6.85 -15.34
C ALA A 242 -3.45 7.27 -16.39
N SER A 243 -2.53 8.15 -16.01
CA SER A 243 -1.51 8.69 -16.92
C SER A 243 -0.46 7.66 -17.33
N ASN A 244 -0.22 6.64 -16.51
CA ASN A 244 0.75 5.58 -16.77
C ASN A 244 0.20 4.45 -17.65
N PHE A 245 -1.13 4.25 -17.69
CA PHE A 245 -1.74 3.28 -18.61
C PHE A 245 -2.13 4.01 -19.90
N THR A 246 -1.15 4.28 -20.74
CA THR A 246 -1.31 5.10 -21.95
C THR A 246 -2.17 4.40 -23.03
N LEU A 247 -2.58 5.14 -24.06
CA LEU A 247 -3.29 4.56 -25.20
C LEU A 247 -2.49 3.42 -25.84
N ASP A 248 -1.18 3.63 -26.04
CA ASP A 248 -0.28 2.63 -26.63
C ASP A 248 -0.16 1.38 -25.75
N ALA A 249 -0.12 1.53 -24.42
CA ALA A 249 -0.10 0.39 -23.52
C ALA A 249 -1.40 -0.43 -23.59
N VAL A 250 -2.57 0.22 -23.76
CA VAL A 250 -3.84 -0.49 -23.95
C VAL A 250 -3.85 -1.20 -25.31
N LYS A 251 -3.41 -0.53 -26.39
CA LYS A 251 -3.27 -1.14 -27.72
C LYS A 251 -2.35 -2.36 -27.69
N TYR A 252 -1.21 -2.26 -27.00
CA TYR A 252 -0.30 -3.39 -26.79
C TYR A 252 -1.01 -4.57 -26.13
N CYS A 253 -1.77 -4.35 -25.05
CA CYS A 253 -2.50 -5.41 -24.37
C CYS A 253 -3.52 -6.09 -25.31
N LEU A 254 -4.26 -5.31 -26.10
CA LEU A 254 -5.25 -5.83 -27.04
C LEU A 254 -4.61 -6.63 -28.18
N ASN A 255 -3.47 -6.16 -28.71
CA ASN A 255 -2.70 -6.89 -29.71
C ASN A 255 -2.20 -8.25 -29.19
N GLU A 256 -1.64 -8.29 -27.98
CA GLU A 256 -1.21 -9.54 -27.33
C GLU A 256 -2.37 -10.51 -27.09
N LEU A 257 -3.58 -10.00 -26.90
CA LEU A 257 -4.81 -10.79 -26.77
C LEU A 257 -5.44 -11.19 -28.11
N ASN A 258 -4.84 -10.78 -29.24
CA ASN A 258 -5.36 -10.94 -30.60
C ASN A 258 -6.76 -10.34 -30.78
N VAL A 259 -6.98 -9.15 -30.23
CA VAL A 259 -8.25 -8.43 -30.30
C VAL A 259 -8.16 -7.38 -31.38
N THR A 260 -9.04 -7.44 -32.36
CA THR A 260 -9.12 -6.44 -33.44
C THR A 260 -9.76 -5.15 -32.92
N PHE A 261 -9.16 -4.01 -33.22
CA PHE A 261 -9.70 -2.68 -32.94
C PHE A 261 -9.29 -1.70 -34.05
N GLU A 262 -10.02 -0.60 -34.18
CA GLU A 262 -9.67 0.47 -35.12
C GLU A 262 -8.66 1.44 -34.49
N ASP A 263 -7.72 1.96 -35.29
CA ASP A 263 -6.70 2.88 -34.78
C ASP A 263 -7.24 4.21 -34.26
N SER A 264 -8.43 4.59 -34.73
CA SER A 264 -9.21 5.76 -34.34
C SER A 264 -9.84 5.66 -32.95
N CYS A 265 -9.92 4.45 -32.37
CA CYS A 265 -10.56 4.23 -31.08
C CYS A 265 -9.89 5.04 -29.96
N SER A 266 -10.72 5.67 -29.13
CA SER A 266 -10.29 6.34 -27.92
C SER A 266 -9.81 5.34 -26.87
N LYS A 267 -8.99 5.82 -25.91
CA LYS A 267 -8.52 5.00 -24.79
C LYS A 267 -9.69 4.34 -24.02
N LYS A 268 -10.80 5.04 -23.85
CA LYS A 268 -11.98 4.54 -23.12
C LYS A 268 -12.64 3.36 -23.85
N GLU A 269 -12.77 3.46 -25.18
CA GLU A 269 -13.32 2.38 -26.01
C GLU A 269 -12.41 1.14 -25.95
N LEU A 270 -11.09 1.34 -26.07
CA LEU A 270 -10.13 0.25 -25.99
C LEU A 270 -10.11 -0.43 -24.59
N LEU A 271 -10.24 0.34 -23.51
CA LEU A 271 -10.37 -0.22 -22.16
C LEU A 271 -11.65 -1.04 -21.99
N SER A 272 -12.75 -0.61 -22.62
CA SER A 272 -14.00 -1.38 -22.61
C SER A 272 -13.85 -2.69 -23.39
N LEU A 273 -13.15 -2.69 -24.52
CA LEU A 273 -12.81 -3.92 -25.24
C LEU A 273 -11.94 -4.86 -24.40
N LEU A 274 -10.94 -4.32 -23.71
CA LEU A 274 -10.06 -5.11 -22.84
C LEU A 274 -10.83 -5.75 -21.67
N GLU A 275 -11.80 -5.03 -21.10
CA GLU A 275 -12.66 -5.55 -20.02
C GLU A 275 -13.62 -6.64 -20.52
N ASN A 276 -14.20 -6.44 -21.71
CA ASN A 276 -15.04 -7.45 -22.35
C ASN A 276 -14.25 -8.73 -22.59
N GLU A 277 -13.00 -8.61 -23.05
CA GLU A 277 -12.11 -9.75 -23.28
C GLU A 277 -11.66 -10.44 -22.00
N ARG A 278 -11.36 -9.69 -20.94
CA ARG A 278 -11.15 -10.25 -19.59
C ARG A 278 -12.33 -11.11 -19.16
N SER A 279 -13.55 -10.60 -19.34
CA SER A 279 -14.78 -11.27 -18.90
C SER A 279 -15.13 -12.48 -19.78
N SER A 280 -15.04 -12.35 -21.10
CA SER A 280 -15.43 -13.39 -22.06
C SER A 280 -14.50 -14.59 -22.00
N LYS A 281 -13.19 -14.36 -21.94
CA LYS A 281 -12.15 -15.40 -21.89
C LYS A 281 -11.81 -15.84 -20.46
N LYS A 282 -12.42 -15.22 -19.44
CA LYS A 282 -12.13 -15.45 -18.01
C LYS A 282 -10.62 -15.37 -17.71
N LEU A 283 -9.98 -14.32 -18.23
CA LEU A 283 -8.55 -14.13 -18.08
C LEU A 283 -8.20 -13.98 -16.59
N SER A 284 -7.17 -14.68 -16.15
CA SER A 284 -6.73 -14.62 -14.75
C SER A 284 -6.15 -13.25 -14.40
N ASN A 285 -6.31 -12.83 -13.14
CA ASN A 285 -5.76 -11.57 -12.64
C ASN A 285 -4.24 -11.50 -12.85
N ILE A 286 -3.52 -12.58 -12.53
CA ILE A 286 -2.05 -12.67 -12.66
C ILE A 286 -1.60 -12.46 -14.12
N TYR A 287 -2.27 -13.13 -15.05
CA TYR A 287 -1.96 -12.98 -16.48
C TYR A 287 -2.14 -11.53 -16.94
N LEU A 288 -3.22 -10.88 -16.52
CA LEU A 288 -3.51 -9.49 -16.86
C LEU A 288 -2.54 -8.51 -16.19
N THR A 289 -2.20 -8.69 -14.92
CA THR A 289 -1.22 -7.84 -14.24
C THR A 289 0.15 -7.94 -14.90
N ASP A 290 0.56 -9.13 -15.33
CA ASP A 290 1.84 -9.32 -16.03
C ASP A 290 1.82 -8.69 -17.43
N LEU A 291 0.72 -8.86 -18.18
CA LEU A 291 0.55 -8.26 -19.50
C LEU A 291 0.59 -6.73 -19.43
N ILE A 292 -0.16 -6.13 -18.50
CA ILE A 292 -0.20 -4.68 -18.34
C ILE A 292 1.15 -4.15 -17.82
N SER A 293 1.82 -4.88 -16.93
CA SER A 293 3.16 -4.51 -16.47
C SER A 293 4.17 -4.48 -17.63
N ARG A 294 4.11 -5.47 -18.53
CA ARG A 294 4.92 -5.46 -19.76
C ARG A 294 4.59 -4.26 -20.64
N ALA A 295 3.31 -4.01 -20.88
CA ALA A 295 2.85 -2.90 -21.71
C ALA A 295 3.31 -1.53 -21.20
N ILE A 296 3.28 -1.32 -19.89
CA ILE A 296 3.62 -0.03 -19.27
C ILE A 296 5.13 0.15 -19.14
N TYR A 297 5.86 -0.89 -18.71
CA TYR A 297 7.24 -0.72 -18.28
C TYR A 297 8.27 -1.15 -19.33
N LEU A 298 8.07 -2.26 -20.07
CA LEU A 298 9.10 -2.78 -20.99
C LEU A 298 9.63 -1.74 -22.00
N PRO A 299 8.77 -0.90 -22.62
CA PRO A 299 9.26 0.12 -23.56
C PRO A 299 10.26 1.12 -22.94
N ARG A 300 10.29 1.23 -21.61
CA ARG A 300 11.09 2.20 -20.85
C ARG A 300 12.33 1.60 -20.19
N ILE A 301 12.39 0.28 -20.04
CA ILE A 301 13.42 -0.39 -19.24
C ILE A 301 14.07 -1.60 -19.92
N SER A 302 13.66 -1.95 -21.15
CA SER A 302 14.14 -3.16 -21.85
C SER A 302 15.66 -3.24 -21.94
N ASP A 303 16.34 -2.12 -22.18
CA ASP A 303 17.80 -2.00 -22.21
C ASP A 303 18.47 -2.09 -20.83
N LYS A 304 17.69 -2.00 -19.75
CA LYS A 304 18.17 -2.05 -18.35
C LYS A 304 17.96 -3.41 -17.69
N LEU A 305 17.05 -4.24 -18.21
CA LEU A 305 16.66 -5.51 -17.55
C LEU A 305 17.77 -6.56 -17.53
N GLY A 306 18.62 -6.60 -18.56
CA GLY A 306 19.75 -7.54 -18.64
C GLY A 306 20.80 -7.38 -17.53
N MET A 307 20.75 -6.30 -16.74
CA MET A 307 21.62 -6.08 -15.58
C MET A 307 21.13 -6.78 -14.29
N PHE A 308 19.97 -7.46 -14.34
CA PHE A 308 19.29 -8.09 -13.19
C PHE A 308 18.88 -9.55 -13.47
N GLU A 309 19.56 -10.22 -14.41
CA GLU A 309 19.35 -11.64 -14.76
C GLU A 309 20.44 -12.57 -14.19
N ASP A 310 21.26 -12.10 -13.24
CA ASP A 310 22.23 -12.91 -12.49
C ASP A 310 21.64 -13.56 -11.24
#